data_AF-A0A0D0P1U8-F1
#
_entry.id   AF-A0A0D0P1U8-F1
#
_cell.length_a   1.000
_cell.length_b   1.000
_cell.length_c   1.000
_cell.angle_alpha   90.00
_cell.angle_beta   90.00
_cell.angle_gamma   90.00
#
_symmetry.space_group_name_H-M   'P 1'
#
loop_
_entity.id
_entity.type
_entity.pdbx_description
1 polymer ?
#
loop_
_entity_poly.entity_id
_entity_poly.type
_entity_poly.pdbx_seq_one_letter_code
_entity_poly.pdbx_strand_id
1 'polypeptide(L)'
;MTKQNAFTREDLLRCSRGELFGPGNAQLPAPNMLMVDRITHISEEGGKYGKGELVAELDITPDLWFFACHFEGDPVMPGCLGLDAMWQLVGFFLGWQGLPGRGRALGSGEVKFFGQVLPTAKKITYNIHIKRVLKGKLNMAIA
;
A
#
# COMPACT_ATOMS: atom_id res chain seq x y z
N MET A 1 6.04 -4.95 24.56
CA MET A 1 5.03 -5.48 23.61
C MET A 1 5.60 -5.31 22.21
N THR A 2 5.85 -6.40 21.48
CA THR A 2 6.32 -6.34 20.09
C THR A 2 5.17 -5.91 19.18
N LYS A 3 5.33 -4.81 18.44
CA LYS A 3 4.36 -4.39 17.42
C LYS A 3 4.19 -5.52 16.39
N GLN A 4 2.98 -5.68 15.87
CA GLN A 4 2.68 -6.62 14.80
C GLN A 4 3.40 -6.20 13.51
N ASN A 5 4.14 -7.13 12.90
CA ASN A 5 5.02 -6.86 11.75
C ASN A 5 4.54 -7.52 10.43
N ALA A 6 3.34 -8.11 10.43
CA ALA A 6 2.69 -8.65 9.23
C ALA A 6 1.17 -8.57 9.41
N PHE A 7 0.42 -8.34 8.33
CA PHE A 7 -1.02 -8.12 8.33
C PHE A 7 -1.70 -8.93 7.23
N THR A 8 -2.78 -9.61 7.60
CA THR A 8 -3.60 -10.42 6.70
C THR A 8 -4.60 -9.55 5.92
N ARG A 9 -5.24 -10.11 4.89
CA ARG A 9 -6.31 -9.42 4.16
C ARG A 9 -7.43 -8.93 5.07
N GLU A 10 -7.83 -9.73 6.04
CA GLU A 10 -8.85 -9.34 7.02
C GLU A 10 -8.40 -8.15 7.88
N ASP A 11 -7.13 -8.08 8.25
CA ASP A 11 -6.60 -6.90 8.94
C ASP A 11 -6.63 -5.65 8.07
N LEU A 12 -6.34 -5.78 6.77
CA LEU A 12 -6.40 -4.66 5.83
C LEU A 12 -7.85 -4.20 5.59
N LEU A 13 -8.81 -5.13 5.57
CA LEU A 13 -10.25 -4.81 5.51
C LEU A 13 -10.74 -4.16 6.81
N ARG A 14 -10.25 -4.59 7.97
CA ARG A 14 -10.49 -3.89 9.25
C ARG A 14 -9.90 -2.47 9.20
N CYS A 15 -8.72 -2.30 8.62
CA CYS A 15 -8.12 -0.99 8.41
C CYS A 15 -9.00 -0.10 7.53
N SER A 16 -9.55 -0.63 6.43
CA SER A 16 -10.43 0.15 5.56
C SER A 16 -11.70 0.61 6.26
N ARG A 17 -12.22 -0.16 7.22
CA ARG A 17 -13.37 0.21 8.06
C ARG A 17 -13.03 1.13 9.23
N GLY A 18 -11.75 1.46 9.43
CA GLY A 18 -11.30 2.30 10.56
C GLY A 18 -11.24 1.57 11.89
N GLU A 19 -11.27 0.23 11.86
CA GLU A 19 -11.30 -0.65 13.04
C GLU A 19 -9.89 -1.08 13.48
N LEU A 20 -8.86 -0.81 12.65
CA LEU A 20 -7.48 -1.19 12.97
C LEU A 20 -6.73 -0.09 13.75
N PHE A 21 -6.74 1.14 13.25
CA PHE A 21 -6.07 2.28 13.90
C PHE A 21 -7.03 3.18 14.69
N GLY A 22 -8.33 2.88 14.66
CA GLY A 22 -9.37 3.61 15.37
C GLY A 22 -9.91 4.85 14.64
N PRO A 23 -11.00 5.45 15.17
CA PRO A 23 -11.69 6.57 14.52
C PRO A 23 -10.79 7.80 14.33
N GLY A 24 -10.87 8.42 13.15
CA GLY A 24 -10.13 9.64 12.83
C GLY A 24 -8.69 9.43 12.34
N ASN A 25 -8.20 8.18 12.34
CA ASN A 25 -6.85 7.82 11.95
C ASN A 25 -6.79 7.26 10.51
N ALA A 26 -5.61 6.76 10.13
CA ALA A 26 -5.38 6.21 8.81
C ALA A 26 -6.36 5.05 8.51
N GLN A 27 -6.83 5.02 7.27
CA GLN A 27 -7.65 3.95 6.72
C GLN A 27 -7.10 3.61 5.34
N LEU A 28 -7.05 2.33 5.02
CA LEU A 28 -6.86 1.91 3.63
C LEU A 28 -8.15 2.12 2.82
N PRO A 29 -8.08 2.22 1.49
CA PRO A 29 -9.27 2.08 0.67
C PRO A 29 -9.95 0.73 0.90
N ALA A 30 -11.26 0.67 0.74
CA ALA A 30 -11.98 -0.61 0.67
C ALA A 30 -11.90 -1.16 -0.78
N PRO A 31 -12.17 -2.46 -1.00
CA PRO A 31 -12.44 -2.97 -2.35
C PRO A 31 -13.52 -2.12 -3.05
N ASN A 32 -13.36 -1.77 -4.33
CA ASN A 32 -12.38 -2.30 -5.29
C ASN A 32 -11.09 -1.47 -5.42
N MET A 33 -10.85 -0.48 -4.55
CA MET A 33 -9.64 0.36 -4.57
C MET A 33 -8.52 -0.16 -3.67
N LEU A 34 -8.78 -1.14 -2.82
CA LEU A 34 -7.75 -1.81 -2.03
C LEU A 34 -6.83 -2.63 -2.96
N MET A 35 -5.56 -2.21 -3.09
CA MET A 35 -4.60 -2.81 -4.04
C MET A 35 -3.55 -3.69 -3.36
N VAL A 36 -3.85 -4.17 -2.16
CA VAL A 36 -2.96 -5.00 -1.34
C VAL A 36 -3.78 -6.11 -0.67
N ASP A 37 -3.33 -7.35 -0.78
CA ASP A 37 -3.91 -8.49 -0.07
C ASP A 37 -3.29 -8.69 1.31
N ARG A 38 -1.99 -8.45 1.43
CA ARG A 38 -1.26 -8.70 2.68
C ARG A 38 -0.01 -7.84 2.78
N ILE A 39 0.33 -7.49 4.01
CA ILE A 39 1.64 -6.93 4.35
C ILE A 39 2.42 -8.07 5.00
N THR A 40 3.41 -8.58 4.29
CA THR A 40 4.24 -9.71 4.76
C THR A 40 5.33 -9.27 5.73
N HIS A 41 5.76 -8.01 5.64
CA HIS A 41 6.75 -7.41 6.51
C HIS A 41 6.52 -5.91 6.64
N ILE A 42 6.66 -5.39 7.86
CA ILE A 42 6.74 -3.96 8.17
C ILE A 42 7.66 -3.75 9.38
N SER A 43 8.53 -2.74 9.29
CA SER A 43 9.55 -2.44 10.31
C SER A 43 9.87 -0.94 10.36
N GLU A 44 10.17 -0.41 11.55
CA GLU A 44 10.69 0.97 11.72
C GLU A 44 12.19 1.07 11.42
N GLU A 45 12.87 -0.08 11.30
CA GLU A 45 14.29 -0.24 11.00
C GLU A 45 14.48 -0.96 9.65
N GLY A 46 15.70 -0.92 9.11
CA GLY A 46 16.00 -1.56 7.83
C GLY A 46 15.60 -0.72 6.61
N GLY A 47 15.45 -1.39 5.48
CA GLY A 47 15.27 -0.78 4.17
C GLY A 47 16.50 -0.02 3.65
N LYS A 48 16.40 0.47 2.43
CA LYS A 48 17.49 1.19 1.72
C LYS A 48 18.09 2.37 2.51
N TYR A 49 17.30 3.02 3.36
CA TYR A 49 17.71 4.23 4.09
C TYR A 49 17.86 4.02 5.60
N GLY A 50 17.64 2.79 6.11
CA GLY A 50 17.70 2.51 7.56
C GLY A 50 16.63 3.22 8.38
N LYS A 51 15.49 3.58 7.77
CA LYS A 51 14.37 4.31 8.41
C LYS A 51 13.04 3.56 8.35
N GLY A 52 13.10 2.27 8.02
CA GLY A 52 11.94 1.39 7.93
C GLY A 52 11.65 0.93 6.51
N GLU A 53 10.88 -0.15 6.42
CA GLU A 53 10.48 -0.75 5.16
C GLU A 53 9.16 -1.51 5.27
N LEU A 54 8.55 -1.75 4.11
CA LEU A 54 7.39 -2.63 3.96
C LEU A 54 7.58 -3.56 2.78
N VAL A 55 7.16 -4.81 2.95
CA VAL A 55 6.96 -5.77 1.86
C VAL A 55 5.52 -6.23 1.87
N ALA A 56 4.81 -6.01 0.78
CA ALA A 56 3.39 -6.32 0.65
C ALA A 56 3.10 -7.00 -0.68
N GLU A 57 1.95 -7.66 -0.77
CA GLU A 57 1.60 -8.48 -1.94
C GLU A 57 0.15 -8.27 -2.36
N LEU A 58 -0.10 -8.44 -3.66
CA LEU A 58 -1.43 -8.57 -4.27
C LEU A 58 -1.42 -9.82 -5.15
N ASP A 59 -2.34 -10.75 -4.93
CA ASP A 59 -2.52 -11.91 -5.78
C ASP A 59 -3.19 -11.49 -7.09
N ILE A 60 -2.73 -12.06 -8.20
CA ILE A 60 -3.26 -11.77 -9.52
C ILE A 60 -4.05 -12.95 -10.02
N THR A 61 -5.31 -12.69 -10.35
CA THR A 61 -6.22 -13.64 -10.97
C THR A 61 -6.89 -12.98 -12.18
N PRO A 62 -7.24 -13.75 -13.24
CA PRO A 62 -7.82 -13.17 -14.45
C PRO A 62 -9.15 -12.44 -14.25
N ASP A 63 -9.85 -12.72 -13.15
CA ASP A 63 -11.16 -12.16 -12.77
C ASP A 63 -11.07 -10.83 -12.01
N LEU A 64 -9.87 -10.32 -11.72
CA LEU A 64 -9.72 -8.98 -11.15
C LEU A 64 -10.39 -7.93 -12.06
N TRP A 65 -11.24 -7.10 -11.45
CA TRP A 65 -12.21 -6.24 -12.15
C TRP A 65 -11.59 -5.37 -13.25
N PHE A 66 -10.36 -4.88 -13.03
CA PHE A 66 -9.71 -3.95 -13.94
C PHE A 66 -9.28 -4.62 -15.25
N PHE A 67 -9.06 -5.94 -15.29
CA PHE A 67 -8.66 -6.60 -16.54
C PHE A 67 -9.79 -6.61 -17.58
N ALA A 68 -11.05 -6.65 -17.14
CA ALA A 68 -12.19 -6.66 -18.04
C ALA A 68 -12.40 -5.31 -18.76
N CYS A 69 -11.94 -4.20 -18.15
CA CYS A 69 -12.17 -2.85 -18.68
C CYS A 69 -10.88 -2.11 -19.11
N HIS A 70 -9.70 -2.72 -18.90
CA HIS A 70 -8.42 -2.07 -19.19
C HIS A 70 -7.45 -3.07 -19.83
N PHE A 71 -7.49 -3.27 -21.14
CA PHE A 71 -8.50 -2.80 -22.11
C PHE A 71 -9.29 -3.98 -22.67
N GLU A 72 -10.43 -3.71 -23.34
CA GLU A 72 -11.13 -4.75 -24.09
C GLU A 72 -10.20 -5.36 -25.15
N GLY A 73 -9.94 -6.67 -25.05
CA GLY A 73 -9.06 -7.40 -25.98
C GLY A 73 -7.56 -7.28 -25.71
N ASP A 74 -7.13 -6.41 -24.79
CA ASP A 74 -5.73 -6.24 -24.37
C ASP A 74 -5.64 -6.01 -22.84
N PRO A 75 -5.91 -7.05 -22.03
CA PRO A 75 -6.06 -6.90 -20.59
C PRO A 75 -4.70 -6.69 -19.90
N VAL A 76 -4.60 -5.60 -19.16
CA VAL A 76 -3.40 -5.20 -18.41
C VAL A 76 -3.80 -4.41 -17.15
N MET A 77 -3.15 -4.69 -16.02
CA MET A 77 -3.42 -3.91 -14.80
C MET A 77 -3.09 -2.43 -15.04
N PRO A 78 -3.99 -1.49 -14.68
CA PRO A 78 -3.68 -0.07 -14.72
C PRO A 78 -2.46 0.26 -13.86
N GLY A 79 -1.39 0.80 -14.46
CA GLY A 79 -0.17 1.15 -13.73
C GLY A 79 -0.40 2.13 -12.58
N CYS A 80 -1.43 2.98 -12.68
CA CYS A 80 -1.85 3.89 -11.62
C CYS A 80 -2.35 3.18 -10.36
N LEU A 81 -2.95 1.99 -10.45
CA LEU A 81 -3.37 1.22 -9.28
C LEU A 81 -2.18 0.61 -8.54
N GLY A 82 -1.15 0.19 -9.28
CA GLY A 82 0.12 -0.23 -8.69
C GLY A 82 0.85 0.93 -7.99
N LEU A 83 0.79 2.13 -8.56
CA LEU A 83 1.28 3.35 -7.92
C LEU A 83 0.49 3.68 -6.64
N ASP A 84 -0.84 3.58 -6.69
CA ASP A 84 -1.69 3.85 -5.53
C ASP A 84 -1.44 2.87 -4.38
N ALA A 85 -1.18 1.58 -4.67
CA ALA A 85 -0.76 0.61 -3.66
C ALA A 85 0.47 1.09 -2.87
N MET A 86 1.43 1.74 -3.53
CA MET A 86 2.60 2.31 -2.84
C MET A 86 2.20 3.46 -1.91
N TRP A 87 1.32 4.36 -2.33
CA TRP A 87 0.81 5.42 -1.45
C TRP A 87 -0.03 4.88 -0.29
N GLN A 88 -0.86 3.86 -0.52
CA GLN A 88 -1.62 3.16 0.50
C GLN A 88 -0.68 2.61 1.59
N LEU A 89 0.40 1.94 1.21
CA LEU A 89 1.39 1.36 2.12
C LEU A 89 2.16 2.42 2.92
N VAL A 90 2.53 3.54 2.29
CA VAL A 90 3.16 4.68 2.99
C VAL A 90 2.20 5.29 4.02
N GLY A 91 0.93 5.46 3.67
CA GLY A 91 -0.11 5.92 4.60
C GLY A 91 -0.36 4.95 5.75
N PHE A 92 -0.41 3.65 5.44
CA PHE A 92 -0.53 2.58 6.44
C PHE A 92 0.65 2.60 7.42
N PHE A 93 1.88 2.79 6.93
CA PHE A 93 3.07 2.88 7.77
C PHE A 93 2.96 3.99 8.82
N LEU A 94 2.48 5.18 8.44
CA LEU A 94 2.25 6.29 9.39
C LEU A 94 1.22 5.92 10.46
N GLY A 95 0.10 5.29 10.08
CA GLY A 95 -0.91 4.80 11.02
C GLY A 95 -0.36 3.73 11.95
N TRP A 96 0.43 2.79 11.43
CA TRP A 96 1.09 1.73 12.18
C TRP A 96 2.15 2.25 13.17
N GLN A 97 2.80 3.39 12.86
CA GLN A 97 3.64 4.10 13.81
C GLN A 97 2.86 4.77 14.95
N GLY A 98 1.53 4.74 14.91
CA GLY A 98 0.65 5.37 15.90
C GLY A 98 0.46 6.86 15.67
N LEU A 99 0.72 7.36 14.46
CA LEU A 99 0.53 8.77 14.14
C LEU A 99 -0.95 9.04 13.83
N PRO A 100 -1.58 10.05 14.45
CA PRO A 100 -2.98 10.33 14.24
C PRO A 100 -3.24 11.03 12.90
N GLY A 101 -4.49 10.95 12.45
CA GLY A 101 -5.00 11.67 11.28
C GLY A 101 -5.28 10.79 10.06
N ARG A 102 -6.08 11.33 9.13
CA ARG A 102 -6.47 10.64 7.89
C ARG A 102 -5.42 10.81 6.79
N GLY A 103 -5.14 9.74 6.06
CA GLY A 103 -4.15 9.74 4.98
C GLY A 103 -4.59 10.53 3.74
N ARG A 104 -3.66 11.24 3.12
CA ARG A 104 -3.78 11.85 1.79
C ARG A 104 -2.43 11.68 1.06
N ALA A 105 -2.46 11.15 -0.16
CA ALA A 105 -1.27 11.13 -1.01
C ALA A 105 -0.91 12.57 -1.40
N LEU A 106 0.37 12.93 -1.32
CA LEU A 106 0.87 14.26 -1.68
C LEU A 106 1.60 14.28 -3.03
N GLY A 107 1.75 13.12 -3.66
CA GLY A 107 2.39 12.96 -4.97
C GLY A 107 3.61 12.06 -4.93
N SER A 108 4.44 12.19 -5.95
CA SER A 108 5.69 11.44 -6.14
C SER A 108 6.68 12.32 -6.91
N GLY A 109 7.98 12.03 -6.78
CA GLY A 109 9.00 12.73 -7.54
C GLY A 109 9.06 12.26 -8.99
N GLU A 110 9.52 11.03 -9.19
CA GLU A 110 9.63 10.40 -10.51
C GLU A 110 8.92 9.04 -10.46
N VAL A 111 8.13 8.72 -11.49
CA VAL A 111 7.48 7.43 -11.66
C VAL A 111 7.89 6.86 -13.00
N LYS A 112 8.31 5.59 -13.03
CA LYS A 112 8.67 4.88 -14.25
C LYS A 112 7.87 3.58 -14.34
N PHE A 113 7.14 3.41 -15.44
CA PHE A 113 6.57 2.13 -15.83
C PHE A 113 7.42 1.56 -16.97
N PHE A 114 8.04 0.41 -16.73
CA PHE A 114 8.96 -0.26 -17.67
C PHE A 114 8.61 -1.74 -17.87
N GLY A 115 7.38 -2.10 -17.50
CA GLY A 115 6.82 -3.44 -17.59
C GLY A 115 5.32 -3.37 -17.33
N GLN A 116 4.67 -4.53 -17.30
CA GLN A 116 3.22 -4.64 -17.19
C GLN A 116 2.80 -5.87 -16.41
N VAL A 117 1.56 -5.89 -15.95
CA VAL A 117 0.96 -7.05 -15.26
C VAL A 117 -0.20 -7.56 -16.10
N LEU A 118 -0.06 -8.80 -16.56
CA LEU A 118 -1.06 -9.50 -17.36
C LEU A 118 -1.95 -10.40 -16.47
N PRO A 119 -3.15 -10.79 -16.94
CA PRO A 119 -4.03 -11.74 -16.25
C PRO A 119 -3.38 -13.09 -15.93
N THR A 120 -2.32 -13.45 -16.66
CA THR A 120 -1.57 -14.70 -16.49
C THR A 120 -0.53 -14.65 -15.37
N ALA A 121 -0.24 -13.45 -14.85
CA ALA A 121 0.61 -13.28 -13.68
C ALA A 121 0.00 -13.97 -12.44
N LYS A 122 0.81 -14.13 -11.39
CA LYS A 122 0.37 -14.79 -10.15
C LYS A 122 0.34 -13.86 -8.96
N LYS A 123 1.29 -12.94 -8.89
CA LYS A 123 1.50 -12.10 -7.72
C LYS A 123 2.26 -10.84 -8.09
N ILE A 124 1.88 -9.73 -7.48
CA ILE A 124 2.68 -8.51 -7.38
C ILE A 124 3.26 -8.44 -5.98
N THR A 125 4.53 -8.05 -5.88
CA THR A 125 5.18 -7.71 -4.61
C THR A 125 5.60 -6.25 -4.62
N TYR A 126 5.12 -5.48 -3.63
CA TYR A 126 5.48 -4.09 -3.40
C TYR A 126 6.60 -4.04 -2.35
N ASN A 127 7.70 -3.35 -2.66
CA ASN A 127 8.79 -3.09 -1.73
C ASN A 127 8.87 -1.58 -1.50
N ILE A 128 8.65 -1.13 -0.26
CA ILE A 128 8.67 0.29 0.12
C ILE A 128 9.84 0.51 1.06
N HIS A 129 10.69 1.48 0.77
CA HIS A 129 11.79 1.88 1.64
C HIS A 129 11.52 3.28 2.17
N ILE A 130 11.28 3.43 3.47
CA ILE A 130 11.02 4.73 4.06
C ILE A 130 12.33 5.53 4.06
N LYS A 131 12.30 6.73 3.48
CA LYS A 131 13.43 7.66 3.45
C LYS A 131 13.39 8.65 4.60
N ARG A 132 12.20 9.16 4.94
CA ARG A 132 12.03 10.16 6.00
C ARG A 132 10.60 10.17 6.54
N VAL A 133 10.46 10.32 7.85
CA VAL A 133 9.18 10.63 8.52
C VAL A 133 9.29 12.01 9.17
N LEU A 134 8.29 12.86 8.95
CA LEU A 134 8.16 14.18 9.55
C LEU A 134 6.92 14.21 10.43
N LYS A 135 7.11 14.53 11.71
CA LYS A 135 6.05 14.62 12.71
C LYS A 135 5.80 16.10 13.03
N GLY A 136 4.55 16.52 13.00
CA GLY A 136 4.20 17.93 13.20
C GLY A 136 2.70 18.19 13.04
N LYS A 137 2.32 19.40 12.62
CA LYS A 137 0.91 19.74 12.31
C LYS A 137 0.30 18.80 11.25
N LEU A 138 1.14 18.36 10.32
CA LEU A 138 0.84 17.31 9.36
C LEU A 138 1.91 16.23 9.48
N ASN A 139 1.51 14.99 9.77
CA ASN A 139 2.41 13.85 9.73
C ASN A 139 2.63 13.41 8.28
N MET A 140 3.88 13.23 7.87
CA MET A 140 4.24 12.90 6.48
C MET A 140 5.37 11.88 6.42
N ALA A 141 5.30 10.97 5.46
CA ALA A 141 6.39 10.07 5.10
C ALA A 141 6.82 10.29 3.65
N ILE A 142 8.10 10.09 3.39
CA ILE A 142 8.72 10.04 2.06
C ILE A 142 9.34 8.64 1.95
N ALA A 143 9.04 7.93 0.87
CA ALA A 143 9.62 6.64 0.52
C ALA A 143 10.40 6.76 -0.81
#